data_AF-A0A1Y1QID2-F1
#
_entry.id   AF-A0A1Y1QID2-F1
#
_cell.length_a   1.000
_cell.length_b   1.000
_cell.length_c   1.000
_cell.angle_alpha   90.00
_cell.angle_beta   90.00
_cell.angle_gamma   90.00
#
_symmetry.space_group_name_H-M   'P 1'
#
loop_
_entity.id
_entity.type
_entity.pdbx_description
1 polymer ?
#
loop_
_entity_poly.entity_id
_entity_poly.type
_entity_poly.pdbx_seq_one_letter_code
_entity_poly.pdbx_strand_id
1 'polypeptide(L)'
;MQTGHQPQALLTMLEADGSRSRAHALRPEVLQQQAAAMGLPLIMPSVTWEGYRSVYVQALSEAKAQGAEALISGDIDLQAHRDWLEEVGEEVGLNVLFPLWEDTHSALLEEFHAVGFTTHIIAVKLGVLDESWLGRKLDVQAMHELEAIGVDVCGEGGEFHTFVTDGPLFSHPLNIRALGSFAGE
;
A
#
# COMPACT_ATOMS: atom_id res chain seq x y z
N MET A 1 -10.45 -12.74 7.82
CA MET A 1 -9.02 -12.51 8.14
C MET A 1 -8.41 -13.87 8.48
N GLN A 2 -7.35 -14.28 7.79
CA GLN A 2 -6.80 -15.65 7.87
C GLN A 2 -6.22 -15.98 9.28
N THR A 3 -5.75 -14.98 10.02
CA THR A 3 -5.07 -15.13 11.33
C THR A 3 -5.92 -14.67 12.53
N GLY A 4 -7.21 -14.37 12.33
CA GLY A 4 -8.13 -13.98 13.41
C GLY A 4 -8.03 -12.51 13.87
N HIS A 5 -7.08 -11.72 13.36
CA HIS A 5 -7.05 -10.27 13.61
C HIS A 5 -8.23 -9.54 12.96
N GLN A 6 -8.57 -8.36 13.47
CA GLN A 6 -9.62 -7.49 12.92
C GLN A 6 -9.02 -6.11 12.63
N PRO A 7 -9.08 -5.62 11.38
CA PRO A 7 -8.55 -4.31 11.03
C PRO A 7 -9.43 -3.22 11.66
N GLN A 8 -8.82 -2.32 12.42
CA GLN A 8 -9.52 -1.21 13.09
C GLN A 8 -9.56 0.06 12.22
N ALA A 9 -8.50 0.31 11.47
CA ALA A 9 -8.38 1.46 10.57
C ALA A 9 -7.28 1.21 9.52
N LEU A 10 -7.34 1.97 8.45
CA LEU A 10 -6.23 2.18 7.52
C LEU A 10 -5.51 3.48 7.89
N LEU A 11 -4.18 3.49 7.78
CA LEU A 11 -3.36 4.70 7.98
C LEU A 11 -2.63 5.00 6.66
N THR A 12 -2.71 6.24 6.18
CA THR A 12 -1.96 6.68 4.99
C THR A 12 -1.42 8.09 5.17
N MET A 13 -0.11 8.24 5.12
CA MET A 13 0.54 9.55 5.25
C MET A 13 0.38 10.37 3.97
N LEU A 14 -0.11 11.61 4.11
CA LEU A 14 -0.25 12.55 3.01
C LEU A 14 0.93 13.53 2.93
N GLU A 15 1.12 14.10 1.74
CA GLU A 15 1.99 15.26 1.53
C GLU A 15 1.55 16.44 2.41
N ALA A 16 2.42 17.44 2.56
CA ALA A 16 2.18 18.53 3.50
C ALA A 16 0.95 19.39 3.14
N ASP A 17 0.63 19.49 1.85
CA ASP A 17 -0.57 20.17 1.35
C ASP A 17 -1.82 19.28 1.37
N GLY A 18 -1.68 18.01 1.76
CA GLY A 18 -2.75 17.02 1.81
C GLY A 18 -3.27 16.60 0.44
N SER A 19 -2.63 16.98 -0.67
CA SER A 19 -3.17 16.75 -2.01
C SER A 19 -2.99 15.32 -2.51
N ARG A 20 -1.97 14.61 -1.99
CA ARG A 20 -1.59 13.25 -2.39
C ARG A 20 -1.00 12.43 -1.24
N SER A 21 -1.06 11.11 -1.35
CA SER A 21 -0.30 10.21 -0.49
C SER A 21 1.19 10.28 -0.80
N ARG A 22 2.02 10.22 0.23
CA ARG A 22 3.48 10.36 0.07
C ARG A 22 4.13 9.24 -0.73
N ALA A 23 3.70 7.99 -0.50
CA ALA A 23 4.35 6.84 -1.11
C ALA A 23 3.94 6.61 -2.58
N HIS A 24 2.67 6.90 -2.92
CA HIS A 24 2.07 6.45 -4.17
C HIS A 24 1.37 7.56 -4.96
N ALA A 25 1.50 8.82 -4.52
CA ALA A 25 0.92 9.99 -5.16
C ALA A 25 -0.60 9.91 -5.38
N LEU A 26 -1.33 9.15 -4.56
CA LEU A 26 -2.77 8.94 -4.69
C LEU A 26 -3.55 10.09 -4.07
N ARG A 27 -4.60 10.55 -4.75
CA ARG A 27 -5.48 11.59 -4.21
C ARG A 27 -6.26 11.08 -2.99
N PRO A 28 -6.47 11.89 -1.94
CA PRO A 28 -7.23 11.51 -0.76
C PRO A 28 -8.61 10.92 -1.05
N GLU A 29 -9.33 11.45 -2.05
CA GLU A 29 -10.66 10.95 -2.39
C GLU A 29 -10.62 9.50 -2.88
N VAL A 30 -9.53 9.09 -3.55
CA VAL A 30 -9.36 7.70 -4.01
C VAL A 30 -9.14 6.77 -2.82
N LEU A 31 -8.32 7.18 -1.85
CA LEU A 31 -8.08 6.43 -0.62
C LEU A 31 -9.36 6.32 0.22
N GLN A 32 -10.13 7.40 0.31
CA GLN A 32 -11.42 7.42 1.01
C GLN A 32 -12.42 6.45 0.38
N GLN A 33 -12.49 6.38 -0.96
CA GLN A 33 -13.35 5.42 -1.64
C GLN A 33 -12.91 3.98 -1.39
N GLN A 34 -11.60 3.70 -1.35
CA GLN A 34 -11.07 2.39 -0.99
C GLN A 34 -11.43 1.98 0.43
N ALA A 35 -11.17 2.85 1.40
CA ALA A 35 -11.52 2.60 2.79
C ALA A 35 -13.03 2.41 2.99
N ALA A 36 -13.85 3.22 2.32
CA ALA A 36 -15.30 3.09 2.35
C ALA A 36 -15.79 1.77 1.75
N ALA A 37 -15.22 1.35 0.61
CA ALA A 37 -15.54 0.06 0.00
C ALA A 37 -15.16 -1.11 0.91
N MET A 38 -14.09 -0.98 1.70
CA MET A 38 -13.67 -1.96 2.70
C MET A 38 -14.44 -1.86 4.03
N GLY A 39 -15.26 -0.83 4.22
CA GLY A 39 -15.96 -0.57 5.47
C GLY A 39 -15.04 -0.22 6.64
N LEU A 40 -13.86 0.36 6.36
CA LEU A 40 -12.84 0.68 7.36
C LEU A 40 -12.69 2.19 7.57
N PRO A 41 -12.46 2.64 8.81
CA PRO A 41 -11.97 3.98 9.09
C PRO A 41 -10.64 4.25 8.39
N LEU A 42 -10.42 5.51 8.02
CA LEU A 42 -9.21 5.97 7.33
C LEU A 42 -8.59 7.16 8.08
N ILE A 43 -7.33 6.99 8.48
CA ILE A 43 -6.52 8.00 9.16
C ILE A 43 -5.52 8.54 8.12
N MET A 44 -5.54 9.86 7.88
CA MET A 44 -4.73 10.51 6.84
C MET A 44 -4.07 11.81 7.32
N PRO A 45 -3.05 11.73 8.18
CA PRO A 45 -2.36 12.94 8.60
C PRO A 45 -1.49 13.48 7.46
N SER A 46 -1.48 14.81 7.32
CA SER A 46 -0.62 15.53 6.37
C SER A 46 0.63 16.01 7.07
N VAL A 47 1.80 15.85 6.45
CA VAL A 47 3.08 16.13 7.10
C VAL A 47 4.17 16.49 6.11
N THR A 48 5.20 17.24 6.53
CA THR A 48 6.48 17.40 5.81
C THR A 48 7.42 16.22 6.07
N TRP A 49 8.54 16.11 5.37
CA TRP A 49 9.55 15.09 5.69
C TRP A 49 10.15 15.27 7.10
N GLU A 50 10.40 16.52 7.50
CA GLU A 50 10.95 16.85 8.82
C GLU A 50 10.04 16.40 9.98
N GLY A 51 8.72 16.46 9.78
CA GLY A 51 7.73 16.05 10.79
C GLY A 51 7.26 14.60 10.69
N TYR A 52 7.74 13.83 9.72
CA TYR A 52 7.11 12.54 9.35
C TYR A 52 6.98 11.59 10.55
N ARG A 53 8.09 11.33 11.24
CA ARG A 53 8.12 10.38 12.37
C ARG A 53 7.22 10.83 13.51
N SER A 54 7.25 12.11 13.90
CA SER A 54 6.47 12.60 15.04
C SER A 54 4.97 12.51 14.77
N VAL A 55 4.54 12.87 13.56
CA VAL A 55 3.12 12.76 13.18
C VAL A 55 2.69 11.30 13.02
N TYR A 56 3.56 10.44 12.51
CA TYR A 56 3.29 9.00 12.41
C TYR A 56 3.10 8.36 13.79
N VAL A 57 4.02 8.64 14.74
CA VAL A 57 3.92 8.20 16.14
C VAL A 57 2.66 8.74 16.81
N GLN A 58 2.30 9.99 16.56
CA GLN A 58 1.06 10.58 17.09
C GLN A 58 -0.18 9.83 16.57
N ALA A 59 -0.28 9.60 15.27
CA ALA A 59 -1.41 8.89 14.67
C ALA A 59 -1.56 7.46 15.22
N LEU A 60 -0.44 6.75 15.41
CA LEU A 60 -0.45 5.42 16.03
C LEU A 60 -0.82 5.46 17.52
N SER A 61 -0.38 6.48 18.25
CA SER A 61 -0.75 6.68 19.66
C SER A 61 -2.26 6.91 19.82
N GLU A 62 -2.84 7.70 18.91
CA GLU A 62 -4.29 7.93 18.85
C GLU A 62 -5.05 6.64 18.50
N ALA A 63 -4.55 5.83 17.55
CA ALA A 63 -5.13 4.53 17.21
C ALA A 63 -5.04 3.53 18.38
N LYS A 64 -3.91 3.49 19.09
CA LYS A 64 -3.74 2.68 20.30
C LYS A 64 -4.72 3.09 21.39
N ALA A 65 -4.92 4.38 21.61
CA ALA A 65 -5.91 4.88 22.58
C ALA A 65 -7.35 4.47 22.22
N GLN A 66 -7.61 4.17 20.95
CA GLN A 66 -8.89 3.65 20.44
C GLN A 66 -8.96 2.11 20.45
N GLY A 67 -7.93 1.41 20.94
CA GLY A 67 -7.92 -0.04 21.11
C GLY A 67 -7.15 -0.81 20.04
N ALA A 68 -6.37 -0.15 19.18
CA ALA A 68 -5.44 -0.88 18.32
C ALA A 68 -4.36 -1.61 19.15
N GLU A 69 -4.10 -2.87 18.82
CA GLU A 69 -3.12 -3.72 19.51
C GLU A 69 -1.84 -3.94 18.68
N ALA A 70 -1.96 -3.78 17.35
CA ALA A 70 -0.87 -4.01 16.42
C ALA A 70 -0.94 -3.04 15.23
N LEU A 71 0.25 -2.71 14.71
CA LEU A 71 0.47 -2.17 13.38
C LEU A 71 0.79 -3.33 12.44
N ILE A 72 0.13 -3.39 11.29
CA ILE A 72 0.44 -4.35 10.22
C ILE A 72 1.06 -3.56 9.06
N SER A 73 2.24 -3.98 8.61
CA SER A 73 2.88 -3.42 7.42
C SER A 73 2.98 -4.44 6.30
N GLY A 74 2.96 -3.95 5.06
CA GLY A 74 3.08 -4.77 3.85
C GLY A 74 4.52 -4.94 3.36
N ASP A 75 5.52 -4.61 4.17
CA ASP A 75 6.93 -4.78 3.79
C ASP A 75 7.28 -6.25 3.52
N ILE A 76 8.01 -6.49 2.44
CA ILE A 76 8.48 -7.82 2.05
C ILE A 76 9.92 -8.04 2.49
N ASP A 77 10.86 -7.19 2.06
CA ASP A 77 12.29 -7.41 2.33
C ASP A 77 13.12 -6.13 2.62
N LEU A 78 12.46 -5.00 2.91
CA LEU A 78 13.14 -3.73 3.23
C LEU A 78 13.51 -3.61 4.73
N GLN A 79 14.67 -4.18 5.12
CA GLN A 79 15.10 -4.25 6.54
C GLN A 79 15.09 -2.89 7.25
N ALA A 80 15.58 -1.83 6.61
CA ALA A 80 15.66 -0.51 7.22
C ALA A 80 14.27 0.07 7.58
N HIS A 81 13.24 -0.24 6.80
CA HIS A 81 11.88 0.23 7.09
C HIS A 81 11.23 -0.63 8.18
N ARG A 82 11.48 -1.95 8.16
CA ARG A 82 11.08 -2.84 9.26
C ARG A 82 11.66 -2.39 10.61
N ASP A 83 12.97 -2.16 10.69
CA ASP A 83 13.63 -1.72 11.93
C ASP A 83 13.00 -0.42 12.45
N TRP A 84 12.76 0.55 11.56
CA TRP A 84 12.12 1.81 11.90
C TRP A 84 10.68 1.63 12.41
N LEU A 85 9.90 0.74 11.78
CA LEU A 85 8.54 0.43 12.22
C LEU A 85 8.53 -0.27 13.58
N GLU A 86 9.46 -1.19 13.84
CA GLU A 86 9.62 -1.86 15.14
C GLU A 86 9.99 -0.85 16.24
N GLU A 87 10.91 0.08 15.99
CA GLU A 87 11.25 1.17 16.94
C GLU A 87 10.03 2.06 17.27
N VAL A 88 9.28 2.45 16.24
CA VAL A 88 8.04 3.24 16.40
C VAL A 88 6.97 2.45 17.16
N GLY A 89 6.81 1.16 16.83
CA GLY A 89 5.90 0.26 17.50
C GLY A 89 6.22 0.11 18.98
N GLU A 90 7.50 -0.05 19.33
CA GLU A 90 7.96 -0.12 20.72
C GLU A 90 7.67 1.19 21.47
N GLU A 91 7.96 2.34 20.87
CA GLU A 91 7.70 3.66 21.47
C GLU A 91 6.21 3.88 21.79
N VAL A 92 5.32 3.52 20.86
CA VAL A 92 3.87 3.61 21.06
C VAL A 92 3.37 2.48 21.96
N GLY A 93 4.08 1.35 22.02
CA GLY A 93 3.71 0.08 22.64
C GLY A 93 2.64 -0.69 21.85
N LEU A 94 2.76 -0.72 20.52
CA LEU A 94 2.00 -1.59 19.62
C LEU A 94 2.89 -2.75 19.19
N ASN A 95 2.30 -3.94 18.99
CA ASN A 95 3.00 -4.99 18.25
C ASN A 95 3.14 -4.56 16.79
N VAL A 96 4.20 -4.99 16.11
CA VAL A 96 4.36 -4.77 14.67
C VAL A 96 4.39 -6.12 13.97
N LEU A 97 3.54 -6.27 12.96
CA LEU A 97 3.35 -7.53 12.24
C LEU A 97 3.70 -7.33 10.76
N PHE A 98 4.51 -8.24 10.23
CA PHE A 98 4.96 -8.27 8.85
C PHE A 98 4.56 -9.59 8.19
N PRO A 99 3.29 -9.74 7.78
CA PRO A 99 2.77 -11.01 7.25
C PRO A 99 3.41 -11.45 5.93
N LEU A 100 4.09 -10.54 5.22
CA LEU A 100 4.72 -10.81 3.91
C LEU A 100 6.25 -10.94 3.99
N TRP A 101 6.82 -10.87 5.19
CA TRP A 101 8.27 -10.73 5.37
C TRP A 101 9.06 -11.93 4.85
N GLU A 102 10.06 -11.67 4.00
CA GLU A 102 10.95 -12.67 3.39
C GLU A 102 10.22 -13.76 2.57
N ASP A 103 8.95 -13.55 2.23
CA ASP A 103 8.22 -14.43 1.33
C ASP A 103 8.63 -14.20 -0.13
N THR A 104 8.41 -15.22 -0.96
CA THR A 104 8.76 -15.14 -2.38
C THR A 104 7.80 -14.21 -3.11
N HIS A 105 8.30 -13.18 -3.80
CA HIS A 105 7.47 -12.15 -4.43
C HIS A 105 6.44 -12.72 -5.41
N SER A 106 6.84 -13.69 -6.25
CA SER A 106 5.91 -14.37 -7.17
C SER A 106 4.85 -15.18 -6.43
N ALA A 107 5.23 -15.88 -5.34
CA ALA A 107 4.27 -16.62 -4.53
C ALA A 107 3.25 -15.68 -3.85
N LEU A 108 3.68 -14.51 -3.38
CA LEU A 108 2.79 -13.50 -2.80
C LEU A 108 1.78 -12.99 -3.83
N LEU A 109 2.23 -12.68 -5.06
CA LEU A 109 1.34 -12.22 -6.12
C LEU A 109 0.39 -13.33 -6.60
N GLU A 110 0.85 -14.58 -6.67
CA GLU A 110 0.01 -15.74 -6.95
C GLU A 110 -1.07 -15.93 -5.88
N GLU A 111 -0.70 -15.84 -4.59
CA GLU A 111 -1.67 -15.91 -3.49
C GLU A 111 -2.68 -14.76 -3.58
N PHE A 112 -2.21 -13.53 -3.79
CA PHE A 112 -3.04 -12.34 -3.93
C PHE A 112 -4.14 -12.53 -4.99
N HIS A 113 -3.81 -13.16 -6.13
CA HIS A 113 -4.78 -13.52 -7.16
C HIS A 113 -5.65 -14.71 -6.78
N ALA A 114 -5.07 -15.75 -6.16
CA ALA A 114 -5.80 -16.94 -5.74
C ALA A 114 -6.89 -16.62 -4.71
N VAL A 115 -6.65 -15.66 -3.81
CA VAL A 115 -7.66 -15.18 -2.86
C VAL A 115 -8.67 -14.23 -3.50
N GLY A 116 -8.43 -13.74 -4.72
CA GLY A 116 -9.39 -12.99 -5.52
C GLY A 116 -9.24 -11.48 -5.49
N PHE A 117 -8.10 -10.93 -5.06
CA PHE A 117 -7.86 -9.50 -5.19
C PHE A 117 -7.58 -9.10 -6.65
N THR A 118 -7.95 -7.86 -6.99
CA THR A 118 -7.64 -7.22 -8.27
C THR A 118 -6.91 -5.91 -8.02
N THR A 119 -5.77 -5.74 -8.68
CA THR A 119 -4.97 -4.50 -8.63
C THR A 119 -4.60 -4.05 -10.04
N HIS A 120 -4.40 -2.74 -10.18
CA HIS A 120 -4.01 -2.11 -11.44
C HIS A 120 -2.74 -1.30 -11.26
N ILE A 121 -1.88 -1.29 -12.27
CA ILE A 121 -0.68 -0.47 -12.29
C ILE A 121 -1.08 0.99 -12.48
N ILE A 122 -0.65 1.86 -11.56
CA ILE A 122 -1.03 3.28 -11.50
C ILE A 122 0.16 4.24 -11.71
N ALA A 123 1.37 3.75 -11.55
CA ALA A 123 2.59 4.48 -11.78
C ALA A 123 3.65 3.53 -12.32
N VAL A 124 4.53 4.02 -13.18
CA VAL A 124 5.65 3.25 -13.74
C VAL A 124 6.89 4.12 -13.79
N LYS A 125 8.04 3.50 -13.57
CA LYS A 125 9.35 4.13 -13.73
C LYS A 125 9.76 4.04 -15.20
N LEU A 126 9.69 5.18 -15.89
CA LEU A 126 10.13 5.28 -17.28
C LEU A 126 11.61 4.89 -17.41
N GLY A 127 11.92 4.09 -18.44
CA GLY A 127 13.24 3.49 -18.64
C GLY A 127 13.39 2.09 -18.03
N VAL A 128 12.48 1.69 -17.14
CA VAL A 128 12.30 0.29 -16.73
C VAL A 128 11.06 -0.29 -17.41
N LEU A 129 9.93 0.41 -17.30
CA LEU A 129 8.68 0.11 -17.98
C LEU A 129 8.26 1.30 -18.87
N ASP A 130 7.42 1.03 -19.87
CA ASP A 130 6.81 2.06 -20.70
C ASP A 130 5.36 2.38 -20.26
N GLU A 131 4.80 3.46 -20.82
CA GLU A 131 3.45 3.94 -20.47
C GLU A 131 2.33 2.93 -20.78
N SER A 132 2.56 1.92 -21.62
CA SER A 132 1.53 0.91 -21.94
C SER A 132 1.16 0.05 -20.74
N TRP A 133 2.00 0.05 -19.69
CA TRP A 133 1.73 -0.62 -18.43
C TRP A 133 0.72 0.10 -17.55
N LEU A 134 0.53 1.42 -17.72
CA LEU A 134 -0.40 2.19 -16.92
C LEU A 134 -1.85 1.75 -17.16
N GLY A 135 -2.56 1.50 -16.06
CA GLY A 135 -3.95 1.03 -16.06
C GLY A 135 -4.11 -0.46 -16.37
N ARG A 136 -3.03 -1.19 -16.70
CA ARG A 136 -3.10 -2.65 -16.84
C ARG A 136 -3.44 -3.29 -15.50
N LYS A 137 -4.25 -4.33 -15.55
CA LYS A 137 -4.39 -5.25 -14.42
C LYS A 137 -3.06 -5.97 -14.24
N LEU A 138 -2.56 -6.00 -13.01
CA LEU A 138 -1.48 -6.93 -12.66
C LEU A 138 -2.16 -8.27 -12.43
N ASP A 139 -2.08 -9.17 -13.40
CA ASP A 139 -2.58 -10.55 -13.33
C ASP A 139 -1.44 -11.53 -13.66
N VAL A 140 -1.73 -12.83 -13.68
CA VAL A 140 -0.74 -13.88 -13.97
C VAL A 140 -0.03 -13.66 -15.32
N GLN A 141 -0.73 -13.10 -16.32
CA GLN A 141 -0.08 -12.80 -17.60
C GLN A 141 0.89 -11.63 -17.45
N ALA A 142 0.46 -10.53 -16.82
CA ALA A 142 1.33 -9.38 -16.55
C ALA A 142 2.55 -9.77 -15.70
N MET A 143 2.38 -10.67 -14.73
CA MET A 143 3.47 -11.23 -13.90
C MET A 143 4.54 -11.89 -14.79
N HIS A 144 4.18 -12.83 -15.66
CA HIS A 144 5.14 -13.48 -16.56
C HIS A 144 5.81 -12.49 -17.52
N GLU A 145 5.09 -11.46 -17.98
CA GLU A 145 5.66 -10.42 -18.82
C GLU A 145 6.71 -9.58 -18.07
N LEU A 146 6.49 -9.26 -16.78
CA LEU A 146 7.47 -8.56 -15.93
C LEU A 146 8.71 -9.42 -15.67
N GLU A 147 8.52 -10.70 -15.33
CA GLU A 147 9.63 -11.64 -15.11
C GLU A 147 10.49 -11.80 -16.36
N ALA A 148 9.87 -11.88 -17.54
CA ALA A 148 10.58 -12.02 -18.81
C ALA A 148 11.50 -10.84 -19.14
N ILE A 149 11.21 -9.65 -18.59
CA ILE A 149 12.05 -8.44 -18.73
C ILE A 149 12.91 -8.16 -17.50
N GLY A 150 12.92 -9.07 -16.51
CA GLY A 150 13.73 -8.95 -15.30
C GLY A 150 13.25 -7.88 -14.31
N VAL A 151 11.97 -7.54 -14.34
CA VAL A 151 11.33 -6.61 -13.39
C VAL A 151 10.72 -7.41 -12.24
N ASP A 152 10.89 -6.90 -11.03
CA ASP A 152 10.26 -7.45 -9.83
C ASP A 152 8.72 -7.42 -9.96
N VAL A 153 8.08 -8.57 -9.78
CA VAL A 153 6.62 -8.74 -9.88
C VAL A 153 5.84 -8.03 -8.77
N CYS A 154 6.47 -7.70 -7.65
CA CYS A 154 5.89 -6.87 -6.59
C CYS A 154 6.25 -5.38 -6.72
N GLY A 155 7.24 -5.05 -7.56
CA GLY A 155 7.69 -3.67 -7.78
C GLY A 155 8.42 -3.03 -6.57
N GLU A 156 9.03 -3.84 -5.70
CA GLU A 156 9.73 -3.36 -4.48
C GLU A 156 10.89 -2.40 -4.81
N GLY A 157 11.47 -2.49 -6.02
CA GLY A 157 12.50 -1.56 -6.51
C GLY A 157 11.96 -0.22 -7.01
N GLY A 158 10.65 0.03 -6.89
CA GLY A 158 9.98 1.23 -7.39
C GLY A 158 9.81 1.24 -8.91
N GLU A 159 9.81 0.07 -9.57
CA GLU A 159 9.58 -0.07 -11.00
C GLU A 159 8.17 0.33 -11.40
N PHE A 160 7.21 0.07 -10.52
CA PHE A 160 5.82 0.50 -10.65
C PHE A 160 5.13 0.56 -9.29
N HIS A 161 3.96 1.17 -9.27
CA HIS A 161 3.03 1.09 -8.13
C HIS A 161 1.68 0.60 -8.60
N THR A 162 0.98 -0.11 -7.71
CA THR A 162 -0.37 -0.61 -7.99
C THR A 162 -1.41 -0.03 -7.05
N PHE A 163 -2.67 -0.20 -7.41
CA PHE A 163 -3.80 0.15 -6.56
C PHE A 163 -4.88 -0.92 -6.62
N VAL A 164 -5.21 -1.46 -5.45
CA VAL A 164 -6.20 -2.52 -5.28
C VAL A 164 -7.61 -1.95 -5.43
N THR A 165 -8.37 -2.50 -6.36
CA THR A 165 -9.73 -2.04 -6.71
C THR A 165 -10.84 -2.97 -6.26
N ASP A 166 -10.52 -4.23 -6.01
CA ASP A 166 -11.52 -5.25 -5.66
C ASP A 166 -10.86 -6.42 -4.91
N GLY A 167 -11.67 -7.19 -4.19
CA GLY A 167 -11.26 -8.43 -3.54
C GLY A 167 -12.11 -8.77 -2.32
N PRO A 168 -11.76 -9.82 -1.57
CA PRO A 168 -12.58 -10.36 -0.48
C PRO A 168 -12.91 -9.39 0.66
N LEU A 169 -12.13 -8.32 0.80
CA LEU A 169 -12.33 -7.30 1.83
C LEU A 169 -13.21 -6.13 1.35
N PHE A 170 -13.58 -6.10 0.07
CA PHE A 170 -14.39 -5.03 -0.52
C PHE A 170 -15.87 -5.43 -0.53
N SER A 171 -16.73 -4.53 -0.08
CA SER A 171 -18.19 -4.68 -0.20
C SER A 171 -18.69 -4.46 -1.63
N HIS A 172 -17.92 -3.72 -2.43
CA HIS A 172 -18.12 -3.54 -3.87
C HIS A 172 -16.79 -3.15 -4.54
N PRO A 173 -16.59 -3.47 -5.83
CA PRO A 173 -15.42 -3.02 -6.57
C PRO A 173 -15.41 -1.50 -6.74
N LEU A 174 -14.21 -0.94 -6.89
CA LEU A 174 -13.99 0.45 -7.29
C LEU A 174 -13.91 0.56 -8.82
N ASN A 175 -14.73 1.45 -9.38
CA ASN A 175 -14.64 1.81 -10.80
C ASN A 175 -13.63 2.93 -10.98
N ILE A 176 -12.44 2.60 -11.48
CA ILE A 176 -11.40 3.60 -11.79
C ILE A 176 -11.60 4.14 -13.20
N ARG A 177 -11.49 5.46 -13.32
CA ARG A 177 -11.41 6.15 -14.61
C ARG A 177 -10.06 6.86 -14.71
N ALA A 178 -9.26 6.49 -15.70
CA ALA A 178 -8.07 7.23 -16.07
C ALA A 178 -8.47 8.63 -16.59
N LEU A 179 -7.85 9.67 -16.05
CA LEU A 179 -8.06 11.07 -16.47
C LEU A 179 -6.91 11.59 -17.34
N GLY A 180 -5.85 10.79 -17.50
CA GLY A 180 -4.59 11.14 -18.17
C GLY A 180 -3.41 10.51 -17.43
N SER A 181 -2.25 10.45 -18.10
CA SER A 181 -0.95 10.20 -17.49
C SER A 181 -0.19 11.52 -17.37
N PHE A 182 0.65 11.63 -16.35
CA PHE A 182 1.51 12.78 -16.12
C PHE A 182 2.88 12.26 -15.70
N ALA A 183 3.95 12.93 -16.10
CA ALA A 183 5.27 12.66 -15.55
C ALA A 183 5.30 13.18 -14.10
N GLY A 184 5.68 12.31 -13.16
CA GLY A 184 6.10 12.75 -11.82
C GLY A 184 7.44 13.47 -11.90
N GLU A 185 7.69 14.39 -10.96
CA GLU A 185 9.00 15.01 -10.78
C GLU A 185 10.05 14.01 -10.26
#